data_AF-A0A850BIA8-F1
#
_entry.id   AF-A0A850BIA8-F1
#
_cell.length_a   1.000
_cell.length_b   1.000
_cell.length_c   1.000
_cell.angle_alpha   90.00
_cell.angle_beta   90.00
_cell.angle_gamma   90.00
#
_symmetry.space_group_name_H-M   'P 1'
#
loop_
_entity.id
_entity.type
_entity.pdbx_description
1 polymer ?
#
loop_
_entity_poly.entity_id
_entity_poly.type
_entity_poly.pdbx_seq_one_letter_code
_entity_poly.pdbx_strand_id
1 'polypeptide(L)' 'MPPSHSLNGKSGSRRSCPGDCGPCMGGNCAHDVCTEGAPLAANCDPCVTIVCAFDSVCCTGSWDFLCVAEATSFCGVSCP' A
#
# COMPACT_ATOMS: atom_id res chain seq x y z
N MET A 1 -12.16 -21.68 -21.47
CA MET A 1 -13.09 -21.38 -20.36
C MET A 1 -12.27 -21.31 -19.08
N PRO A 2 -11.77 -20.12 -18.68
CA PRO A 2 -11.14 -19.95 -17.36
C PRO A 2 -12.21 -20.02 -16.26
N PRO A 3 -11.90 -20.58 -15.07
CA PRO A 3 -12.88 -20.73 -14.00
C PRO A 3 -13.13 -19.39 -13.30
N SER A 4 -14.40 -19.09 -13.11
CA SER A 4 -14.91 -17.99 -12.30
C SER A 4 -14.47 -18.15 -10.85
N HIS A 5 -13.66 -17.23 -10.34
CA HIS A 5 -13.55 -17.03 -8.89
C HIS A 5 -14.36 -15.80 -8.48
N SER A 6 -15.49 -16.10 -7.86
CA SER A 6 -16.45 -15.17 -7.26
C SER A 6 -15.76 -14.09 -6.44
N LEU A 7 -15.98 -12.83 -6.81
CA LEU A 7 -15.67 -11.68 -5.97
C LEU A 7 -16.77 -11.54 -4.91
N ASN A 8 -16.53 -12.13 -3.75
CA ASN A 8 -17.23 -11.76 -2.52
C ASN A 8 -16.21 -11.75 -1.38
N GLY A 9 -15.68 -10.56 -1.08
CA GLY A 9 -14.59 -10.40 -0.12
C GLY A 9 -14.17 -8.95 0.01
N LYS A 10 -14.81 -8.28 0.97
CA LYS A 10 -14.52 -6.99 1.59
C LYS A 10 -13.05 -6.53 1.49
N SER A 11 -12.89 -5.28 1.07
CA SER A 11 -11.70 -4.43 0.96
C SER A 11 -10.39 -4.95 1.56
N GLY A 12 -9.36 -5.02 0.71
CA GLY A 12 -7.97 -4.77 1.12
C GLY A 12 -7.27 -5.88 1.90
N SER A 13 -7.12 -7.07 1.31
CA SER A 13 -6.05 -8.02 1.65
C SER A 13 -6.12 -9.22 0.72
N ARG A 14 -5.24 -9.31 -0.28
CA ARG A 14 -4.96 -10.61 -0.91
C ARG A 14 -3.48 -10.93 -0.87
N ARG A 15 -3.10 -11.51 0.28
CA ARG A 15 -1.93 -12.38 0.43
C ARG A 15 -2.18 -13.68 -0.34
N SER A 16 -1.52 -13.84 -1.48
CA SER A 16 -0.81 -15.07 -1.89
C SER A 16 -0.37 -14.92 -3.34
N CYS A 17 0.93 -14.79 -3.57
CA CYS A 17 1.53 -14.94 -4.89
C CYS A 17 2.13 -16.35 -5.00
N PRO A 18 1.40 -17.36 -5.54
CA PRO A 18 2.02 -18.52 -6.17
C PRO A 18 2.19 -18.19 -7.65
N GLY A 19 3.17 -17.35 -7.98
CA GLY A 19 3.42 -16.93 -9.36
C GLY A 19 4.06 -15.55 -9.42
N ASP A 20 5.27 -15.52 -9.97
CA ASP A 20 6.21 -14.43 -10.14
C ASP A 20 5.59 -13.14 -10.72
N CYS A 21 5.33 -12.14 -9.87
CA CYS A 21 5.01 -10.75 -10.26
C CYS A 21 5.33 -9.78 -9.09
N GLY A 22 6.60 -9.44 -8.88
CA GLY A 22 7.04 -8.37 -7.98
C GLY A 22 6.90 -8.64 -6.46
N PRO A 23 7.61 -7.88 -5.60
CA PRO A 23 7.56 -8.07 -4.16
C PRO A 23 6.15 -7.79 -3.63
N CYS A 24 5.61 -8.77 -2.93
CA CYS A 24 4.34 -8.71 -2.23
C CYS A 24 4.43 -7.69 -1.06
N MET A 25 4.17 -6.41 -1.35
CA MET A 25 4.09 -5.32 -0.39
C MET A 25 2.77 -5.41 0.38
N GLY A 26 2.73 -6.33 1.34
CA GLY A 26 1.62 -6.52 2.27
C GLY A 26 2.06 -6.15 3.68
N GLY A 27 2.48 -4.90 3.85
CA GLY A 27 2.86 -4.35 5.13
C GLY A 27 1.75 -4.42 6.17
N ASN A 28 2.10 -4.59 7.45
CA ASN A 28 1.12 -4.68 8.55
C ASN A 28 0.62 -3.28 8.98
N CYS A 29 0.38 -2.41 7.98
CA CYS A 29 -0.02 -1.03 8.11
C CYS A 29 -1.43 -0.89 8.68
N ALA A 30 -1.71 0.25 9.33
CA ALA A 30 -3.02 0.55 9.90
C ALA A 30 -4.12 0.60 8.83
N HIS A 31 -3.76 0.98 7.61
CA HIS A 31 -4.56 0.90 6.40
C HIS A 31 -3.66 0.70 5.18
N ASP A 32 -4.28 0.56 4.00
CA ASP A 32 -3.58 0.43 2.72
C ASP A 32 -2.82 1.72 2.36
N VAL A 33 -1.71 1.59 1.63
CA VAL A 33 -0.87 2.70 1.17
C VAL A 33 -1.62 3.65 0.22
N CYS A 34 -2.69 3.19 -0.42
CA CYS A 34 -3.57 3.98 -1.27
C CYS A 34 -4.75 4.61 -0.52
N THR A 35 -4.90 4.34 0.78
CA THR A 35 -5.99 4.90 1.59
C THR A 35 -5.47 6.08 2.40
N GLU A 36 -6.08 7.24 2.23
CA GLU A 36 -5.80 8.41 3.07
C GLU A 36 -6.31 8.22 4.50
N GLY A 37 -5.64 8.83 5.48
CA GLY A 37 -6.05 8.79 6.87
C GLY A 37 -4.92 9.04 7.86
N ALA A 38 -4.89 8.19 8.89
CA ALA A 38 -3.88 8.25 9.95
C ALA A 38 -2.48 8.05 9.37
N PRO A 39 -1.43 8.58 10.02
CA PRO A 39 -0.08 8.34 9.55
C PRO A 39 0.23 6.83 9.58
N LEU A 40 0.91 6.35 8.53
CA LEU A 40 1.39 4.98 8.45
C LEU A 40 2.74 4.85 9.15
N ALA A 41 2.94 3.79 9.92
CA ALA A 41 4.22 3.55 10.58
C ALA A 41 5.30 3.24 9.54
N ALA A 42 6.47 3.89 9.64
CA ALA A 42 7.53 3.77 8.63
C ALA A 42 7.96 2.32 8.34
N ASN A 43 7.90 1.44 9.34
CA ASN A 43 8.27 0.03 9.21
C ASN A 43 7.11 -0.88 8.80
N CYS A 44 5.91 -0.34 8.57
CA CYS A 44 4.75 -1.16 8.28
C CYS A 44 4.83 -1.73 6.88
N ASP A 45 5.28 -0.95 5.89
CA ASP A 45 5.51 -1.34 4.50
C ASP A 45 6.82 -0.70 3.99
N PRO A 46 7.65 -1.39 3.19
CA PRO A 46 8.88 -0.80 2.65
C PRO A 46 8.61 0.42 1.75
N CYS A 47 7.46 0.48 1.06
CA CYS A 47 7.06 1.69 0.34
C CYS A 47 6.82 2.85 1.30
N VAL A 48 6.10 2.59 2.39
CA VAL A 48 5.90 3.58 3.46
C VAL A 48 7.25 4.00 4.02
N THR A 49 8.22 3.10 4.22
CA THR A 49 9.60 3.48 4.64
C THR A 49 10.23 4.49 3.70
N ILE A 50 10.12 4.28 2.37
CA ILE A 50 10.67 5.19 1.36
C ILE A 50 9.96 6.53 1.40
N VAL A 51 8.62 6.53 1.44
CA VAL A 51 7.81 7.75 1.52
C VAL A 51 8.13 8.51 2.80
N CYS A 52 8.18 7.88 3.98
CA CYS A 52 8.55 8.55 5.24
C CYS A 52 9.95 9.17 5.22
N ALA A 53 10.90 8.56 4.49
CA ALA A 53 12.25 9.08 4.37
C ALA A 53 12.32 10.30 3.45
N PHE A 54 11.39 10.41 2.49
CA PHE A 54 11.25 11.56 1.61
C PHE A 54 10.41 12.67 2.25
N ASP A 55 9.21 12.32 2.72
CA ASP A 55 8.30 13.18 3.47
C ASP A 55 7.94 12.55 4.82
N SER A 56 8.59 13.06 5.87
CA SER A 56 8.32 12.63 7.25
C SER A 56 6.90 12.93 7.72
N VAL A 57 6.22 13.92 7.12
CA VAL A 57 4.85 14.32 7.50
C VAL A 57 3.86 13.18 7.22
N CYS A 58 4.11 12.36 6.20
CA CYS A 58 3.28 11.18 5.88
C CYS A 58 3.21 10.15 7.03
N CYS A 59 4.18 10.18 7.94
CA CYS A 59 4.36 9.14 8.97
C CYS A 59 4.29 9.69 10.40
N THR A 60 4.29 11.01 10.57
CA THR A 60 4.07 11.68 11.86
C THR A 60 2.82 12.54 11.90
N GLY A 61 2.36 13.03 10.74
CA GLY A 61 1.19 13.90 10.61
C GLY A 61 -0.03 13.12 10.16
N SER A 62 -0.17 12.93 8.85
CA SER A 62 -1.29 12.22 8.22
C SER A 62 -0.85 11.62 6.90
N TRP A 63 -1.45 10.50 6.53
CA TRP A 63 -1.28 9.92 5.20
C TRP A 63 -2.33 10.53 4.27
N ASP A 64 -1.96 11.49 3.43
CA ASP A 64 -2.89 12.20 2.54
C ASP A 64 -2.64 11.88 1.05
N PHE A 65 -3.33 12.60 0.15
CA PHE A 65 -3.21 12.39 -1.29
C PHE A 65 -1.77 12.60 -1.81
N LEU A 66 -0.95 13.44 -1.15
CA LEU A 66 0.45 13.63 -1.52
C LEU A 66 1.24 12.39 -1.15
N CYS A 67 1.04 11.83 0.05
CA CYS A 67 1.67 10.57 0.47
C CYS A 67 1.31 9.41 -0.47
N VAL A 68 0.07 9.35 -0.94
CA VAL A 68 -0.39 8.36 -1.94
C VAL A 68 0.30 8.58 -3.31
N ALA A 69 0.44 9.84 -3.74
CA ALA A 69 1.10 10.18 -5.00
C ALA A 69 2.62 9.87 -4.95
N GLU A 70 3.26 10.09 -3.81
CA GLU A 70 4.65 9.71 -3.55
C GLU A 70 4.83 8.20 -3.54
N ALA A 71 3.94 7.46 -2.89
CA ALA A 71 3.94 6.01 -2.95
C ALA A 71 3.80 5.49 -4.39
N THR A 72 2.89 6.07 -5.17
CA THR A 72 2.72 5.73 -6.60
C THR A 72 4.00 5.99 -7.38
N SER A 73 4.67 7.11 -7.13
CA SER A 73 5.87 7.54 -7.85
C SER A 73 7.11 6.73 -7.47
N PHE A 74 7.33 6.46 -6.19
CA PHE A 74 8.54 5.78 -5.70
C PHE A 74 8.42 4.26 -5.71
N CYS A 75 7.20 3.73 -5.56
CA CYS A 75 6.98 2.30 -5.36
C CYS A 75 6.21 1.65 -6.51
N GLY A 76 5.70 2.44 -7.47
CA GLY A 76 4.93 1.92 -8.61
C GLY A 76 3.61 1.27 -8.19
N VAL A 77 3.06 1.63 -7.03
CA VAL A 77 1.74 1.15 -6.60
C VAL A 77 0.66 1.78 -7.47
N SER A 78 -0.40 1.03 -7.78
CA SER A 78 -1.54 1.52 -8.53
C SER A 78 -2.72 1.71 -7.60
N CYS A 79 -3.00 2.97 -7.26
CA CYS A 79 -4.11 3.35 -6.38
C CYS A 79 -5.39 3.64 -7.21
N PRO A 80 -6.57 3.14 -6.78
CA PRO A 80 -7.83 3.29 -7.51
C PRO A 80 -8.41 4.71 -7.46
#